data_AF-A0A6B3IF61-F1
#
_entry.id   AF-A0A6B3IF61-F1
#
_cell.length_a   1.000
_cell.length_b   1.000
_cell.length_c   1.000
_cell.angle_alpha   90.00
_cell.angle_beta   90.00
_cell.angle_gamma   90.00
#
_symmetry.space_group_name_H-M   'P 1'
#
loop_
_entity.id
_entity.type
_entity.pdbx_description
1 polymer ?
#
loop_
_entity_poly.entity_id
_entity_poly.type
_entity_poly.pdbx_seq_one_letter_code
_entity_poly.pdbx_strand_id
1 'polypeptide(L)' 'DGELRRTLVDWNDTAAELPHESCLHEAFEERAAAAPEAVALIRGAEEWTYGEVNAAANRLARHLRGLGAGVGGRVG' A
#
# COMPACT_ATOMS: atom_id res chain seq x y z
N ASP A 1 29.24 -29.41 -2.63
CA ASP A 1 29.32 -27.97 -2.28
C ASP A 1 28.56 -27.05 -3.23
N GLY A 2 28.71 -27.14 -4.56
CA GLY A 2 28.02 -26.23 -5.50
C GLY A 2 26.49 -26.36 -5.58
N GLU A 3 25.93 -27.55 -5.32
CA GLU A 3 24.47 -27.77 -5.31
C GLU A 3 23.79 -27.11 -4.10
N LEU A 4 24.37 -27.27 -2.91
CA LEU A 4 23.88 -26.62 -1.67
C LEU A 4 23.91 -25.09 -1.78
N ARG A 5 24.97 -24.52 -2.38
CA ARG A 5 25.07 -23.07 -2.58
C ARG A 5 23.95 -22.55 -3.50
N ARG A 6 23.67 -23.23 -4.62
CA ARG A 6 22.59 -22.82 -5.54
C ARG A 6 21.23 -22.81 -4.85
N THR A 7 20.91 -23.88 -4.11
CA THR A 7 19.60 -24.01 -3.46
C THR A 7 19.42 -23.03 -2.29
N LEU A 8 20.47 -22.79 -1.50
CA LEU A 8 20.34 -22.02 -0.27
C LEU A 8 20.61 -20.53 -0.45
N VAL A 9 21.47 -20.15 -1.41
CA VAL A 9 21.91 -18.77 -1.60
C VAL A 9 21.41 -18.23 -2.93
N ASP A 10 21.85 -18.81 -4.04
CA ASP A 10 21.65 -18.18 -5.35
C ASP A 10 20.17 -18.09 -5.74
N TRP A 11 19.33 -19.07 -5.36
CA TRP A 11 17.88 -19.02 -5.58
C TRP A 11 17.12 -18.18 -4.54
N ASN A 12 17.71 -17.95 -3.37
CA ASN A 12 17.09 -17.15 -2.32
C ASN A 12 17.59 -15.71 -2.29
N ASP A 13 18.44 -15.30 -3.25
CA ASP A 13 18.93 -13.93 -3.41
C ASP A 13 17.82 -13.01 -3.96
N THR A 14 16.80 -12.83 -3.12
CA THR A 14 15.60 -12.03 -3.37
C THR A 14 15.59 -10.77 -2.50
N ALA A 15 16.72 -10.48 -1.84
CA ALA A 15 16.88 -9.29 -1.03
C ALA A 15 16.78 -8.05 -1.93
N ALA A 16 15.75 -7.25 -1.68
CA ALA A 16 15.57 -5.95 -2.29
C ALA A 16 15.49 -4.91 -1.18
N GLU A 17 16.16 -3.78 -1.36
CA GLU A 17 15.98 -2.63 -0.47
C GLU A 17 14.56 -2.11 -0.66
N LEU A 18 13.74 -2.28 0.37
CA LEU A 18 12.40 -1.71 0.45
C LEU A 18 12.43 -0.60 1.50
N PRO A 19 11.66 0.48 1.34
CA PRO A 19 11.50 1.47 2.39
C PRO A 19 10.84 0.81 3.61
N HIS A 20 11.66 0.39 4.58
CA HIS A 20 11.22 -0.32 5.79
C HIS A 20 10.51 0.58 6.81
N GLU A 21 10.60 1.89 6.63
CA GLU A 21 10.08 2.88 7.56
C GLU A 21 8.66 3.34 7.20
N SER A 22 8.17 2.99 6.00
CA SER A 22 6.88 3.46 5.49
C SER A 22 5.83 2.36 5.40
N CYS A 23 4.62 2.68 5.82
CA CYS A 23 3.45 1.86 5.60
C CYS A 23 2.98 1.95 4.14
N LEU A 24 2.32 0.90 3.65
CA LEU A 24 1.77 0.88 2.28
C LEU A 24 0.85 2.08 1.98
N HIS A 25 0.04 2.50 2.95
CA HIS A 25 -0.88 3.63 2.76
C HIS A 25 -0.13 4.98 2.62
N GLU A 26 1.05 5.11 3.23
CA GLU A 26 1.88 6.32 3.10
C GLU A 26 2.45 6.44 1.68
N ALA A 27 2.92 5.33 1.08
CA ALA A 27 3.35 5.31 -0.31
C ALA A 27 2.20 5.67 -1.28
N PHE A 28 0.97 5.29 -0.95
CA PHE A 28 -0.21 5.71 -1.72
C PHE A 28 -0.51 7.21 -1.55
N GLU A 29 -0.42 7.73 -0.33
CA GLU A 29 -0.58 9.16 -0.03
C GLU A 29 0.44 10.02 -0.75
N GLU A 30 1.70 9.59 -0.82
CA GLU A 30 2.76 10.25 -1.60
C GLU A 30 2.38 10.32 -3.07
N ARG A 31 1.89 9.22 -3.65
CA ARG A 31 1.43 9.22 -5.05
C ARG A 31 0.23 10.15 -5.26
N ALA A 32 -0.71 10.17 -4.31
CA ALA A 32 -1.88 11.04 -4.37
C ALA A 32 -1.52 12.53 -4.22
N ALA A 33 -0.49 12.85 -3.45
CA ALA A 33 0.03 14.21 -3.37
C ALA A 33 0.77 14.62 -4.64
N ALA A 34 1.57 13.71 -5.23
CA ALA A 34 2.37 13.98 -6.41
C ALA A 34 1.53 14.08 -7.70
N ALA A 35 0.44 13.32 -7.80
CA ALA A 35 -0.41 13.27 -9.00
C ALA A 35 -1.90 13.10 -8.63
N PRO A 36 -2.53 14.10 -7.99
CA PRO A 36 -3.89 13.98 -7.47
C PRO A 36 -4.93 13.72 -8.55
N GLU A 37 -4.74 14.28 -9.75
CA GLU A 37 -5.68 14.15 -10.88
C GLU A 37 -5.46 12.88 -11.72
N ALA A 38 -4.44 12.08 -11.41
CA ALA A 38 -4.20 10.83 -12.14
C ALA A 38 -5.26 9.78 -11.74
N VAL A 39 -5.74 9.00 -12.70
CA VAL A 39 -6.71 7.92 -12.45
C VAL A 39 -6.05 6.81 -11.63
N ALA A 40 -6.69 6.44 -10.50
CA ALA A 40 -6.24 5.40 -9.58
C ALA A 40 -7.09 4.14 -9.65
N LEU A 41 -8.40 4.29 -9.88
CA LEU A 41 -9.36 3.19 -9.87
C LEU A 41 -10.39 3.38 -10.99
N ILE A 42 -10.67 2.31 -11.73
CA ILE A 42 -11.69 2.27 -12.77
C ILE A 42 -12.72 1.21 -12.39
N ARG A 43 -13.99 1.60 -12.34
CA ARG A 43 -15.13 0.72 -12.06
C ARG A 43 -16.18 0.90 -13.14
N GLY A 44 -16.14 0.02 -14.15
CA GLY A 44 -17.02 0.15 -15.31
C GLY A 44 -16.67 1.43 -16.09
N ALA A 45 -17.64 2.34 -16.21
CA ALA A 45 -17.44 3.64 -16.85
C ALA A 45 -17.02 4.76 -15.88
N GLU A 46 -16.96 4.48 -14.57
CA GLU A 46 -16.51 5.45 -13.58
C GLU A 46 -15.00 5.36 -13.38
N GLU A 47 -14.35 6.51 -13.36
CA GLU A 47 -12.94 6.66 -13.01
C GLU A 47 -12.84 7.50 -11.74
N TRP A 48 -11.94 7.10 -10.85
CA TRP A 48 -11.64 7.81 -9.62
C TRP A 48 -10.16 8.16 -9.61
N THR A 49 -9.84 9.41 -9.32
CA THR A 49 -8.46 9.88 -9.25
C THR A 49 -7.79 9.47 -7.94
N TYR A 50 -6.46 9.52 -7.87
CA TYR A 50 -5.72 9.28 -6.64
C TYR A 50 -6.18 10.23 -5.52
N GLY A 51 -6.46 11.50 -5.84
CA GLY A 51 -6.96 12.48 -4.89
C GLY A 51 -8.33 12.09 -4.31
N GLU A 52 -9.26 11.65 -5.17
CA GLU A 52 -10.60 11.24 -4.76
C GLU A 52 -10.58 9.99 -3.90
N VAL A 53 -9.82 8.97 -4.30
CA VAL A 53 -9.65 7.73 -3.53
C VAL A 53 -9.03 8.03 -2.16
N ASN A 54 -7.96 8.84 -2.12
CA ASN A 54 -7.30 9.20 -0.87
C ASN A 54 -8.24 9.97 0.06
N ALA A 55 -9.01 10.93 -0.46
CA ALA A 55 -9.98 11.68 0.34
C ALA A 55 -11.08 10.79 0.90
N ALA A 56 -11.62 9.84 0.11
CA ALA A 56 -12.63 8.90 0.55
C ALA A 56 -12.09 7.92 1.61
N ALA A 57 -10.91 7.35 1.37
CA ALA A 57 -10.22 6.47 2.31
C ALA A 57 -9.97 7.17 3.66
N ASN A 58 -9.50 8.42 3.64
CA ASN A 58 -9.27 9.21 4.84
C ASN A 58 -10.55 9.52 5.64
N ARG A 59 -11.68 9.74 4.96
CA ARG A 59 -12.98 9.88 5.66
C ARG A 59 -13.35 8.59 6.37
N LEU A 60 -13.21 7.44 5.70
CA LEU A 60 -13.50 6.13 6.29
C LEU A 60 -12.54 5.81 7.45
N ALA A 61 -11.24 6.07 7.29
CA ALA A 61 -10.24 5.85 8.33
C ALA A 61 -10.54 6.62 9.61
N ARG A 62 -10.97 7.89 9.51
CA ARG A 62 -11.42 8.67 10.67
C ARG A 62 -12.62 8.04 11.36
N HIS A 63 -13.59 7.55 10.60
CA HIS A 63 -14.75 6.85 11.16
C HIS A 63 -14.35 5.55 11.88
N LEU A 64 -13.53 4.71 11.25
CA LEU A 64 -13.03 3.46 11.82
C LEU A 64 -12.23 3.68 13.11
N ARG A 65 -11.39 4.73 13.15
CA ARG A 65 -10.69 5.13 14.38
C ARG A 65 -11.67 5.49 15.49
N GLY A 66 -12.78 6.17 15.16
CA GLY A 66 -13.87 6.43 16.10
C GLY A 66 -14.57 5.18 16.63
N LEU A 67 -14.56 4.09 15.85
CA LEU A 67 -15.07 2.77 16.25
C LEU A 67 -14.02 1.91 16.99
N GLY A 68 -12.82 2.43 17.24
CA GLY A 68 -11.75 1.73 17.97
C GLY A 68 -10.76 0.95 17.10
N ALA A 69 -10.77 1.14 15.77
CA ALA A 69 -9.74 0.56 14.91
C ALA A 69 -8.35 1.14 15.23
N GLY A 70 -7.33 0.28 15.24
CA GLY A 70 -5.95 0.63 15.58
C GLY A 70 -4.96 -0.50 15.29
N VAL A 71 -3.72 -0.36 15.73
CA VAL A 71 -2.64 -1.33 15.50
C VAL A 71 -3.03 -2.72 16.01
N GLY A 72 -2.86 -3.74 15.17
CA GLY A 72 -3.23 -5.12 15.47
C GLY A 72 -4.74 -5.41 15.43
N GLY A 73 -5.57 -4.38 15.24
CA GLY A 73 -7.02 -4.51 15.06
C GLY A 73 -7.37 -5.05 13.67
N ARG A 74 -8.41 -5.89 13.58
CA ARG A 74 -8.93 -6.42 12.31
C ARG A 74 -10.26 -5.75 12.00
N VAL A 75 -10.48 -5.44 10.73
CA VAL A 75 -11.73 -4.91 10.19
C VAL A 75 -12.23 -5.90 9.16
N GLY A 76 -13.53 -6.21 9.16
CA GLY A 76 -14.16 -7.20 8.28
C GLY A 76 -15.45 -6.70 7.67
#